data_AF-A0A2E5RWS3-F1
#
_entry.id   AF-A0A2E5RWS3-F1
#
_cell.length_a   1.000
_cell.length_b   1.000
_cell.length_c   1.000
_cell.angle_alpha   90.00
_cell.angle_beta   90.00
_cell.angle_gamma   90.00
#
_symmetry.space_group_name_H-M   'P 1'
#
loop_
_entity.id
_entity.type
_entity.pdbx_description
1 polymer ?
#
loop_
_entity_poly.entity_id
_entity_poly.type
_entity_poly.pdbx_seq_one_letter_code
_entity_poly.pdbx_strand_id
1 'polypeptide(L)' 'MKVSHKAPIRISLFWIWLLTGILSLSCETFRENPELGPCKRGCVEEQNICMLQATSSAEIDLCKESLAKCILRCEREFP' A
#
# COMPACT_ATOMS: atom_id res chain seq x y z
N MET A 1 43.73 -0.82 -32.70
CA MET A 1 42.30 -0.99 -32.37
C MET A 1 42.17 -2.16 -31.37
N LYS A 2 41.76 -1.91 -30.12
CA LYS A 2 41.58 -2.95 -29.09
C LYS A 2 40.14 -3.46 -29.13
N VAL A 3 39.94 -4.67 -29.62
CA VAL A 3 38.65 -5.35 -29.59
C VAL A 3 38.49 -5.95 -28.19
N SER A 4 37.66 -5.30 -27.37
CA SER A 4 37.32 -5.76 -26.02
C SER A 4 36.31 -6.91 -26.13
N HIS A 5 36.79 -8.15 -26.03
CA HIS A 5 35.94 -9.32 -25.94
C HIS A 5 35.14 -9.27 -24.63
N LYS A 6 33.84 -8.93 -24.72
CA LYS A 6 32.87 -9.25 -23.67
C LYS A 6 32.87 -10.78 -23.51
N ALA A 7 33.45 -11.27 -22.43
CA ALA A 7 33.39 -12.68 -22.07
C ALA A 7 31.91 -13.10 -21.95
N PRO A 8 31.47 -14.21 -22.56
CA PRO A 8 30.13 -14.71 -22.35
C PRO A 8 30.04 -15.18 -20.89
N ILE A 9 29.27 -14.46 -20.10
CA ILE A 9 28.99 -14.80 -18.71
C ILE A 9 28.23 -16.14 -18.73
N ARG A 10 28.95 -17.25 -18.53
CA ARG A 10 28.36 -18.58 -18.32
C ARG A 10 27.81 -18.65 -16.90
N ILE A 11 26.65 -18.04 -16.68
CA ILE A 11 25.89 -18.26 -15.44
C ILE A 11 25.46 -19.73 -15.44
N SER A 12 25.97 -20.49 -14.49
CA SER A 12 25.50 -21.86 -14.25
C SER A 12 24.03 -21.83 -13.86
N LEU A 13 23.23 -22.76 -14.39
CA LEU A 13 21.83 -22.95 -14.01
C LEU A 13 21.66 -23.01 -12.49
N PHE A 14 22.64 -23.55 -11.78
CA PHE A 14 22.67 -23.56 -10.31
C PHE A 14 22.52 -22.18 -9.69
N TRP A 15 23.19 -21.15 -10.23
CA TRP A 15 23.08 -19.78 -9.74
C TRP A 15 21.70 -19.18 -10.02
N ILE A 16 21.08 -19.54 -11.14
CA ILE A 16 19.72 -19.10 -11.49
C ILE A 16 18.71 -19.68 -10.49
N TRP A 17 18.81 -20.98 -10.20
CA TRP A 17 17.95 -21.65 -9.22
C TRP A 17 18.15 -21.11 -7.81
N LEU A 18 19.40 -20.87 -7.41
CA LEU A 18 19.73 -20.30 -6.11
C LEU A 18 19.14 -18.90 -5.92
N LEU A 19 19.31 -18.02 -6.91
CA LEU A 19 18.76 -16.65 -6.85
C LEU A 19 17.23 -16.66 -6.85
N THR A 20 16.60 -17.52 -7.65
CA THR A 20 15.13 -17.65 -7.69
C THR A 20 14.58 -18.17 -6.35
N GLY A 21 15.26 -19.12 -5.71
CA GLY A 21 14.88 -19.64 -4.40
C GLY A 21 14.92 -18.58 -3.30
N ILE A 22 15.98 -17.76 -3.27
CA ILE A 22 16.12 -16.66 -2.30
C ILE A 22 15.04 -15.58 -2.53
N LEU A 23 14.79 -15.21 -3.79
CA LEU A 23 13.77 -14.21 -4.14
C LEU A 23 12.36 -14.65 -3.72
N SER A 24 12.10 -15.95 -3.77
CA SER A 24 10.81 -16.54 -3.37
C SER A 24 10.59 -16.53 -1.86
N LEU A 25 11.67 -16.63 -1.05
CA LEU A 25 11.59 -16.56 0.41
C LEU A 25 11.32 -15.13 0.91
N SER A 26 11.73 -14.10 0.17
CA SER A 26 11.49 -12.70 0.52
C SER A 26 10.13 -12.17 0.04
N CYS A 27 9.26 -13.03 -0.50
CA CYS A 27 7.86 -12.71 -0.74
C CYS A 27 7.10 -12.77 0.60
N GLU A 28 7.51 -11.95 1.57
CA GLU A 28 6.64 -11.57 2.68
C GLU A 28 5.48 -10.81 2.04
N THR A 29 4.37 -11.53 1.81
CA THR A 29 3.11 -10.88 1.45
C THR A 29 2.76 -9.96 2.61
N PHE A 30 2.96 -8.66 2.43
CA PHE A 30 2.38 -7.62 3.28
C PHE A 30 0.88 -7.87 3.29
N ARG A 31 0.42 -8.62 4.30
CA ARG A 31 -0.95 -9.06 4.40
C ARG A 31 -1.66 -7.97 5.18
N GLU A 32 -2.08 -6.95 4.43
CA GLU A 32 -2.88 -5.82 4.93
C GLU A 32 -4.00 -6.37 5.82
N ASN A 33 -4.12 -5.83 7.04
CA ASN A 33 -5.07 -6.34 8.01
C ASN A 33 -6.49 -6.34 7.40
N PRO A 34 -7.20 -7.48 7.38
CA PRO A 34 -8.51 -7.59 6.73
C PRO A 34 -9.56 -6.61 7.28
N GLU A 35 -9.35 -6.10 8.51
CA GLU A 35 -10.22 -5.14 9.18
C GLU A 35 -10.00 -3.68 8.71
N LEU A 36 -8.87 -3.39 8.06
CA LEU A 36 -8.55 -2.03 7.59
C LEU A 36 -9.53 -1.54 6.52
N GLY A 37 -9.89 -2.41 5.57
CA GLY A 37 -10.84 -2.11 4.50
C GLY A 37 -12.25 -1.76 5.00
N PRO A 38 -12.88 -2.59 5.85
CA PRO A 38 -14.12 -2.27 6.53
C PRO A 38 -14.07 -0.97 7.35
N CYS A 39 -12.99 -0.74 8.11
CA CYS A 39 -12.83 0.48 8.91
C CYS A 39 -12.81 1.74 8.03
N LYS A 40 -12.00 1.75 6.97
CA LYS A 40 -11.94 2.87 6.01
C LYS A 40 -13.29 3.13 5.35
N ARG A 41 -14.06 2.08 5.03
CA ARG A 41 -15.43 2.23 4.49
C ARG A 41 -16.37 2.91 5.49
N GLY A 42 -16.30 2.56 6.77
CA GLY A 42 -17.07 3.25 7.82
C GLY A 42 -16.78 4.75 7.88
N CYS A 43 -15.51 5.14 7.79
CA CYS A 43 -15.11 6.55 7.75
C CYS A 43 -15.71 7.32 6.56
N VAL A 44 -15.77 6.68 5.39
CA VAL A 44 -16.35 7.29 4.17
C VAL A 44 -17.87 7.42 4.31
N GLU A 45 -18.54 6.44 4.91
CA GLU A 45 -19.99 6.51 5.17
C GLU A 45 -20.31 7.68 6.11
N GLU A 46 -19.58 7.82 7.22
CA GLU A 46 -19.74 8.95 8.15
C GLU A 46 -19.46 10.30 7.48
N GLN A 47 -18.42 10.37 6.63
CA GLN A 47 -18.15 11.58 5.86
C GLN A 47 -19.32 11.90 4.92
N ASN A 48 -19.88 10.90 4.24
CA ASN A 48 -20.97 11.11 3.30
C ASN A 48 -22.21 11.66 4.02
N ILE A 49 -22.53 11.11 5.19
CA ILE A 49 -23.61 11.62 6.05
C ILE A 49 -23.33 13.08 6.46
N CYS A 50 -22.10 13.39 6.89
CA CYS A 50 -21.69 14.74 7.24
C CYS A 50 -21.84 15.71 6.05
N MET A 51 -21.38 15.31 4.86
CA MET A 51 -21.45 16.09 3.64
C MET A 51 -22.90 16.34 3.17
N LEU A 52 -23.80 15.39 3.37
CA LEU A 52 -25.23 15.55 3.08
C LEU A 52 -25.91 16.56 4.01
N GLN A 53 -25.39 16.72 5.23
CA GLN A 53 -25.91 17.66 6.23
C GLN A 53 -25.22 19.03 6.20
N ALA A 54 -24.03 19.12 5.60
CA ALA A 54 -23.27 20.35 5.53
C ALA A 54 -23.97 21.41 4.66
N THR A 55 -24.14 22.60 5.22
CA THR A 55 -24.80 23.74 4.57
C THR A 55 -23.83 24.87 4.21
N SER A 56 -22.57 24.76 4.67
CA SER A 56 -21.55 25.77 4.49
C SER A 56 -20.20 25.17 4.09
N SER A 57 -19.33 25.98 3.49
CA SER A 57 -17.97 25.57 3.14
C SER A 57 -17.16 25.15 4.37
N ALA A 58 -17.35 25.84 5.50
CA ALA A 58 -16.67 25.49 6.75
C ALA A 58 -17.09 24.11 7.27
N GLU A 59 -18.38 23.77 7.22
CA GLU A 59 -18.87 22.44 7.59
C GLU A 59 -18.34 21.37 6.64
N ILE A 60 -18.29 21.64 5.33
CA ILE A 60 -17.69 20.75 4.34
C ILE A 60 -16.21 20.48 4.66
N ASP A 61 -15.45 21.51 5.02
CA ASP A 61 -14.03 21.35 5.35
C ASP A 61 -13.83 20.57 6.65
N LEU A 62 -14.69 20.75 7.65
CA LEU A 62 -14.71 19.93 8.86
C LEU A 62 -15.04 18.46 8.56
N CYS A 63 -16.00 18.18 7.66
CA CYS A 63 -16.32 16.81 7.23
C CYS A 63 -15.11 16.13 6.56
N LYS A 64 -14.37 16.87 5.72
CA LYS A 64 -13.14 16.36 5.08
C LYS A 64 -12.03 16.11 6.08
N GLU A 65 -11.83 17.01 7.03
CA GLU A 65 -10.81 16.84 8.08
C GLU A 65 -11.14 15.63 8.97
N SER A 66 -12.43 15.43 9.28
CA SER A 66 -12.91 14.28 10.04
C SER A 66 -12.60 12.95 9.33
N LEU A 67 -12.82 12.87 8.01
CA LEU A 67 -12.46 11.69 7.22
C LEU A 67 -10.97 11.35 7.37
N ALA A 68 -10.10 12.35 7.16
CA ALA A 68 -8.65 12.14 7.22
C ALA A 68 -8.22 11.61 8.60
N LYS A 69 -8.76 12.19 9.69
CA LYS A 69 -8.52 11.72 11.05
C LYS A 69 -9.03 10.30 11.29
N CYS A 70 -10.19 9.95 10.75
CA CYS A 70 -10.76 8.61 10.87
C CYS A 70 -9.91 7.56 10.15
N ILE A 71 -9.50 7.83 8.91
CA ILE A 71 -8.62 6.92 8.14
C ILE A 71 -7.29 6.70 8.86
N LEU A 72 -6.65 7.77 9.36
CA LEU A 72 -5.40 7.66 10.13
C LEU A 72 -5.56 6.84 11.42
N ARG A 73 -6.75 6.87 12.03
CA ARG A 73 -7.05 6.01 13.19
C ARG A 73 -7.15 4.54 12.76
N CYS A 74 -7.87 4.25 11.68
CA CYS A 74 -7.98 2.90 11.14
C CYS A 74 -6.61 2.31 10.80
N GLU A 75 -5.71 3.06 10.15
CA GLU A 75 -4.36 2.59 9.80
C GLU A 75 -3.46 2.37 11.03
N ARG A 76 -3.70 3.11 12.12
CA ARG A 76 -2.99 2.88 13.39
C ARG A 76 -3.50 1.65 14.13
N GLU A 77 -4.81 1.41 14.07
CA GLU A 77 -5.47 0.30 14.78
C GLU A 77 -5.33 -1.02 14.03
N PHE A 78 -5.31 -0.97 12.69
CA PHE A 78 -5.20 -2.09 11.77
C PHE A 78 -4.05 -1.87 10.77
N PRO A 79 -2.79 -2.06 11.19
CA PRO A 79 -1.62 -1.87 10.33
C PRO A 79 -1.49 -2.90 9.20
#